data_AF-E6WWM2-F1
#
_entry.id   AF-E6WWM2-F1
#
_cell.length_a   1.000
_cell.length_b   1.000
_cell.length_c   1.000
_cell.angle_alpha   90.00
_cell.angle_beta   90.00
_cell.angle_gamma   90.00
#
_symmetry.space_group_name_H-M   'P 1'
#
loop_
_entity.id
_entity.type
_entity.pdbx_description
1 polymer ?
#
loop_
_entity_poly.entity_id
_entity_poly.type
_entity_poly.pdbx_seq_one_letter_code
_entity_poly.pdbx_strand_id
1 'polypeptide(L)'
;MLKPGMMLAALLLVLPASAAATDGPKRTVASAQEFLRQVLPGNRYVSTMMAEVIAKARREGLQARFDPVPPIVDADPVGHCRSYLIGEIANTWLVVRDPASGGSTESDFARMVGDDHVGSPDGFHFGSIRALRQDGSRVYLRFAGEQHDAELHLEGSEIASRVHAALDFLRRECDPAAATGF
;
A
#
# COMPACT_ATOMS: atom_id res chain seq x y z
N MET A 1 63.57 34.48 48.86
CA MET A 1 64.16 34.60 47.51
C MET A 1 63.12 34.11 46.50
N LEU A 2 62.86 34.93 45.47
CA LEU A 2 62.15 34.69 44.19
C LEU A 2 60.83 33.86 44.12
N LYS A 3 59.71 34.58 43.88
CA LYS A 3 58.56 34.41 42.93
C LYS A 3 58.53 33.18 41.97
N PRO A 4 57.44 32.93 41.21
CA PRO A 4 55.98 32.93 41.48
C PRO A 4 55.22 31.76 40.77
N GLY A 5 53.91 31.63 41.02
CA GLY A 5 52.94 31.15 40.01
C GLY A 5 52.69 29.64 39.91
N MET A 6 51.42 29.22 39.94
CA MET A 6 50.61 29.03 38.74
C MET A 6 49.26 28.41 39.13
N MET A 7 48.16 29.13 38.89
CA MET A 7 46.82 28.55 38.81
C MET A 7 46.80 27.46 37.74
N LEU A 8 46.09 26.35 37.97
CA LEU A 8 45.46 25.63 36.86
C LEU A 8 43.99 25.39 37.16
N ALA A 9 43.19 25.95 36.27
CA ALA A 9 41.75 25.94 36.24
C ALA A 9 41.19 24.57 35.86
N ALA A 10 39.98 24.30 36.33
CA ALA A 10 39.14 23.22 35.87
C ALA A 10 38.79 23.39 34.38
N LEU A 11 38.93 22.32 33.60
CA LEU A 11 38.18 22.15 32.36
C LEU A 11 37.51 20.76 32.40
N LEU A 12 36.22 20.77 32.73
CA LEU A 12 35.28 19.72 32.34
C LEU A 12 35.16 19.76 30.81
N LEU A 13 35.80 18.82 30.13
CA LEU A 13 35.52 18.55 28.73
C LEU A 13 34.17 17.83 28.65
N VAL A 14 33.12 18.62 28.46
CA VAL A 14 31.86 18.14 27.88
C VAL A 14 32.18 17.77 26.44
N LEU A 15 32.41 16.48 26.18
CA LEU A 15 32.39 15.94 24.84
C LEU A 15 30.94 16.00 24.34
N PRO A 16 30.62 16.69 23.24
CA PRO A 16 29.39 16.42 22.54
C PRO A 16 29.55 15.00 21.98
N ALA A 17 28.86 14.04 22.59
CA ALA A 17 28.56 12.79 21.93
C ALA A 17 27.66 13.15 20.74
N SER A 18 28.30 13.45 19.60
CA SER A 18 27.65 13.43 18.31
C SER A 18 26.98 12.07 18.20
N ALA A 19 25.66 12.06 18.35
CA ALA A 19 24.83 10.95 17.95
C ALA A 19 25.12 10.74 16.47
N ALA A 20 26.00 9.80 16.17
CA ALA A 20 26.09 9.21 14.86
C ALA A 20 24.70 8.60 14.62
N ALA A 21 23.89 9.31 13.84
CA ALA A 21 22.74 8.70 13.18
C ALA A 21 23.33 7.52 12.40
N THR A 22 23.14 6.32 12.93
CA THR A 22 23.40 5.09 12.19
C THR A 22 22.53 5.17 10.95
N ASP A 23 23.15 5.43 9.79
CA ASP A 23 22.53 5.25 8.49
C ASP A 23 22.10 3.79 8.40
N GLY A 24 20.86 3.52 8.81
CA GLY A 24 20.20 2.26 8.49
C GLY A 24 20.23 2.05 6.97
N PRO A 25 20.03 0.81 6.47
CA PRO A 25 20.05 0.55 5.04
C PRO A 25 19.17 1.56 4.30
N LYS A 26 19.77 2.34 3.38
CA LYS A 26 19.02 3.35 2.62
C LYS A 26 17.86 2.66 1.93
N ARG A 27 16.64 3.17 2.16
CA ARG A 27 15.45 2.68 1.47
C ARG A 27 15.60 3.02 -0.01
N THR A 28 15.54 2.00 -0.87
CA THR A 28 15.60 2.13 -2.33
C THR A 28 14.30 1.63 -2.95
N VAL A 29 14.00 2.07 -4.18
CA VAL A 29 12.85 1.56 -4.96
C VAL A 29 12.89 0.04 -5.05
N ALA A 30 14.03 -0.55 -5.42
CA ALA A 30 14.20 -1.99 -5.50
C ALA A 30 13.91 -2.71 -4.17
N SER A 31 14.47 -2.21 -3.04
CA SER A 31 14.22 -2.82 -1.72
C SER A 31 12.76 -2.73 -1.27
N ALA A 32 12.06 -1.65 -1.63
CA ALA A 32 10.66 -1.46 -1.29
C ALA A 32 9.74 -2.33 -2.15
N GLN A 33 10.04 -2.48 -3.45
CA GLN A 33 9.33 -3.41 -4.33
C GLN A 33 9.55 -4.86 -3.88
N GLU A 34 10.79 -5.22 -3.53
CA GLU A 34 11.12 -6.55 -3.01
C GLU A 34 10.38 -6.86 -1.70
N PHE A 35 10.27 -5.88 -0.81
CA PHE A 35 9.46 -6.01 0.40
C PHE A 35 7.97 -6.28 0.07
N LEU A 36 7.38 -5.54 -0.87
CA LEU A 36 5.98 -5.75 -1.27
C LEU A 36 5.79 -7.12 -1.92
N ARG A 37 6.73 -7.55 -2.77
CA ARG A 37 6.75 -8.88 -3.39
C ARG A 37 6.69 -10.01 -2.36
N GLN A 38 7.44 -9.89 -1.27
CA GLN A 38 7.48 -10.90 -0.21
C GLN A 38 6.23 -10.88 0.68
N VAL A 39 5.63 -9.69 0.89
CA VAL A 39 4.59 -9.50 1.89
C VAL A 39 3.19 -9.60 1.34
N LEU A 40 2.94 -9.11 0.13
CA LEU A 40 1.56 -8.99 -0.39
C LEU A 40 0.92 -10.34 -0.76
N PRO A 41 1.60 -11.30 -1.42
CA PRO A 41 0.98 -12.56 -1.79
C PRO A 41 0.31 -13.27 -0.61
N GLY A 42 -0.90 -13.78 -0.83
CA GLY A 42 -1.74 -14.42 0.20
C GLY A 42 -2.65 -13.45 0.99
N ASN A 43 -2.34 -12.15 1.06
CA ASN A 43 -3.25 -11.14 1.63
C ASN A 43 -4.42 -10.88 0.68
N ARG A 44 -5.47 -10.18 1.13
CA ARG A 44 -6.67 -9.98 0.29
C ARG A 44 -6.67 -8.64 -0.42
N TYR A 45 -7.28 -8.61 -1.60
CA TYR A 45 -7.29 -7.46 -2.47
C TYR A 45 -8.69 -7.17 -3.01
N VAL A 46 -9.11 -5.92 -2.93
CA VAL A 46 -10.28 -5.40 -3.65
C VAL A 46 -9.73 -4.41 -4.67
N SER A 47 -9.79 -4.74 -5.95
CA SER A 47 -9.35 -3.83 -7.00
C SER A 47 -10.27 -2.61 -7.11
N THR A 48 -9.83 -1.55 -7.78
CA THR A 48 -10.68 -0.37 -8.05
C THR A 48 -11.99 -0.76 -8.74
N MET A 49 -11.94 -1.64 -9.74
CA MET A 49 -13.12 -2.18 -10.43
C MET A 49 -14.08 -2.85 -9.46
N MET A 50 -13.57 -3.65 -8.52
CA MET A 50 -14.40 -4.29 -7.50
C MET A 50 -15.04 -3.27 -6.57
N ALA A 51 -14.28 -2.27 -6.12
CA ALA A 51 -14.80 -1.18 -5.29
C ALA A 51 -15.89 -0.37 -6.02
N GLU A 52 -15.76 -0.16 -7.34
CA GLU A 52 -16.77 0.46 -8.20
C GLU A 52 -18.07 -0.33 -8.25
N VAL A 53 -18.00 -1.66 -8.38
CA VAL A 53 -19.18 -2.55 -8.34
C VAL A 53 -19.91 -2.40 -7.01
N ILE A 54 -19.18 -2.39 -5.88
CA ILE A 54 -19.77 -2.16 -4.55
C ILE A 54 -20.43 -0.78 -4.46
N ALA A 55 -19.74 0.25 -4.95
CA ALA A 55 -20.26 1.61 -4.93
C ALA A 55 -21.51 1.76 -5.80
N LYS A 56 -21.57 1.07 -6.95
CA LYS A 56 -22.75 1.05 -7.81
C LYS A 56 -23.96 0.44 -7.08
N ALA A 57 -23.80 -0.74 -6.48
CA ALA A 57 -24.86 -1.37 -5.71
C ALA A 57 -25.36 -0.45 -4.59
N ARG A 58 -24.44 0.22 -3.87
CA ARG A 58 -24.81 1.18 -2.82
C ARG A 58 -25.64 2.35 -3.35
N ARG A 59 -25.34 2.89 -4.53
CA ARG A 59 -26.15 3.96 -5.16
C ARG A 59 -27.56 3.50 -5.50
N GLU A 60 -27.74 2.21 -5.74
CA GLU A 60 -29.03 1.56 -6.02
C GLU A 60 -29.76 1.13 -4.73
N GLY A 61 -29.25 1.49 -3.55
CA GLY A 61 -29.84 1.12 -2.26
C GLY A 61 -29.53 -0.32 -1.81
N LEU A 62 -28.65 -1.02 -2.52
CA LEU A 62 -28.26 -2.40 -2.25
C LEU A 62 -26.98 -2.46 -1.42
N GLN A 63 -26.74 -3.60 -0.78
CA GLN A 63 -25.48 -3.93 -0.11
C GLN A 63 -24.74 -4.98 -0.93
N ALA A 64 -23.54 -4.66 -1.41
CA ALA A 64 -22.71 -5.61 -2.15
C ALA A 64 -21.40 -5.88 -1.39
N ARG A 65 -20.93 -7.12 -1.48
CA ARG A 65 -19.62 -7.55 -0.98
C ARG A 65 -19.07 -8.69 -1.84
N PHE A 66 -17.76 -8.89 -1.79
CA PHE A 66 -17.12 -10.07 -2.36
C PHE A 66 -16.87 -11.11 -1.26
N ASP A 67 -17.16 -12.37 -1.57
CA ASP A 67 -16.99 -13.48 -0.63
C ASP A 67 -16.45 -14.75 -1.33
N PRO A 68 -15.28 -15.28 -0.90
CA PRO A 68 -14.27 -14.58 -0.11
C PRO A 68 -13.71 -13.37 -0.87
N VAL A 69 -13.02 -12.46 -0.16
CA VAL A 69 -12.19 -11.44 -0.83
C VAL A 69 -10.99 -12.17 -1.48
N PRO A 70 -10.66 -11.88 -2.76
CA PRO A 70 -9.65 -12.65 -3.48
C PRO A 70 -8.26 -12.47 -2.88
N PRO A 71 -7.42 -13.52 -2.85
CA PRO A 71 -6.04 -13.41 -2.45
C PRO A 71 -5.21 -12.72 -3.55
N ILE A 72 -4.17 -12.00 -3.14
CA ILE A 72 -3.12 -11.53 -4.03
C ILE A 72 -2.25 -12.74 -4.41
N VAL A 73 -2.06 -12.96 -5.71
CA VAL A 73 -1.25 -14.06 -6.24
C VAL A 73 0.07 -13.57 -6.85
N ASP A 74 0.13 -12.30 -7.26
CA ASP A 74 1.34 -11.72 -7.84
C ASP A 74 1.54 -10.26 -7.39
N ALA A 75 2.76 -9.99 -6.93
CA ALA A 75 3.24 -8.66 -6.55
C ALA A 75 4.67 -8.41 -7.05
N ASP A 76 5.13 -9.17 -8.06
CA ASP A 76 6.48 -9.12 -8.57
C ASP A 76 6.80 -7.75 -9.22
N PRO A 77 8.04 -7.25 -9.08
CA PRO A 77 8.52 -6.12 -9.85
C PRO A 77 8.57 -6.49 -11.34
N VAL A 78 7.91 -5.69 -12.18
CA VAL A 78 7.99 -5.80 -13.65
C VAL A 78 8.95 -4.79 -14.27
N GLY A 79 9.36 -3.81 -13.47
CA GLY A 79 10.33 -2.79 -13.84
C GLY A 79 10.58 -1.81 -12.71
N HIS A 80 11.49 -0.85 -12.93
CA HIS A 80 11.69 0.24 -11.98
C HIS A 80 10.37 0.99 -11.78
N CYS A 81 9.97 1.18 -10.53
CA CYS A 81 8.72 1.85 -10.17
C CYS A 81 7.43 1.17 -10.67
N ARG A 82 7.49 -0.08 -11.12
CA ARG A 82 6.32 -0.83 -11.57
C ARG A 82 6.31 -2.25 -11.01
N SER A 83 5.18 -2.64 -10.43
CA SER A 83 4.96 -3.99 -9.91
C SER A 83 3.58 -4.48 -10.26
N TYR A 84 3.42 -5.80 -10.26
CA TYR A 84 2.12 -6.42 -10.23
C TYR A 84 1.38 -6.14 -8.93
N LEU A 85 0.05 -6.20 -9.02
CA LEU A 85 -0.88 -6.32 -7.90
C LEU A 85 -2.09 -7.07 -8.43
N ILE A 86 -1.93 -8.39 -8.54
CA ILE A 86 -2.89 -9.30 -9.15
C ILE A 86 -3.61 -10.09 -8.08
N GLY A 87 -4.93 -10.06 -8.09
CA GLY A 87 -5.78 -10.91 -7.27
C GLY A 87 -6.42 -12.03 -8.08
N GLU A 88 -6.53 -13.23 -7.51
CA GLU A 88 -7.22 -14.38 -8.13
C GLU A 88 -8.69 -14.41 -7.73
N ILE A 89 -9.59 -14.24 -8.71
CA ILE A 89 -11.04 -14.15 -8.51
C ILE A 89 -11.81 -15.41 -8.92
N ALA A 90 -11.13 -16.47 -9.39
CA ALA A 90 -11.76 -17.73 -9.83
C ALA A 90 -12.73 -18.34 -8.80
N ASN A 91 -12.52 -18.09 -7.50
CA ASN A 91 -13.36 -18.58 -6.41
C ASN A 91 -14.09 -17.46 -5.65
N THR A 92 -14.22 -16.27 -6.24
CA THR A 92 -14.83 -15.10 -5.60
C THR A 92 -16.26 -14.88 -6.09
N TRP A 93 -17.19 -14.72 -5.15
CA TRP A 93 -18.59 -14.42 -5.45
C TRP A 93 -18.92 -12.96 -5.15
N LEU A 94 -19.69 -12.31 -6.04
CA LEU A 94 -20.37 -11.06 -5.73
C LEU A 94 -21.69 -11.40 -5.03
N VAL A 95 -21.79 -11.03 -3.76
CA VAL A 95 -23.01 -11.19 -2.96
C VAL A 95 -23.70 -9.84 -2.85
N VAL A 96 -24.93 -9.75 -3.35
CA VAL A 96 -25.77 -8.55 -3.29
C VAL A 96 -27.01 -8.82 -2.46
N ARG A 97 -27.22 -8.01 -1.42
CA ARG A 97 -28.40 -8.04 -0.56
C ARG A 97 -29.24 -6.79 -0.75
N ASP A 98 -30.54 -6.98 -0.89
CA ASP A 98 -31.52 -5.91 -0.82
C ASP A 98 -32.03 -5.75 0.62
N PRO A 99 -31.72 -4.65 1.32
CA PRO A 99 -32.20 -4.42 2.68
C PRO A 99 -33.72 -4.24 2.78
N ALA A 100 -34.39 -3.81 1.69
CA ALA A 100 -35.82 -3.54 1.69
C ALA A 100 -36.65 -4.82 1.62
N SER A 101 -36.27 -5.76 0.76
CA SER A 101 -36.94 -7.07 0.64
C SER A 101 -36.34 -8.16 1.53
N GLY A 102 -35.10 -7.99 1.99
CA GLY A 102 -34.32 -9.03 2.66
C GLY A 102 -33.73 -10.08 1.71
N GLY A 103 -33.95 -9.95 0.39
CA GLY A 103 -33.44 -10.85 -0.63
C GLY A 103 -31.91 -10.80 -0.77
N SER A 104 -31.33 -11.90 -1.23
CA SER A 104 -29.90 -12.01 -1.55
C SER A 104 -29.73 -12.70 -2.90
N THR A 105 -28.74 -12.25 -3.67
CA THR A 105 -28.32 -12.87 -4.93
C THR A 105 -26.81 -13.00 -4.93
N GLU A 106 -26.33 -14.09 -5.50
CA GLU A 106 -24.91 -14.39 -5.61
C GLU A 106 -24.56 -14.61 -7.07
N SER A 107 -23.38 -14.18 -7.49
CA SER A 107 -22.89 -14.37 -8.84
C SER A 107 -21.40 -14.62 -8.83
N ASP A 108 -20.96 -15.61 -9.60
CA ASP A 108 -19.55 -15.91 -9.83
C ASP A 108 -18.88 -14.72 -10.51
N PHE A 109 -17.93 -14.09 -9.82
CA PHE A 109 -17.35 -12.85 -10.29
C PHE A 109 -16.40 -13.06 -11.47
N ALA A 110 -15.64 -14.16 -11.52
CA ALA A 110 -14.77 -14.48 -12.64
C ALA A 110 -15.58 -14.64 -13.93
N ARG A 111 -16.74 -15.29 -13.85
CA ARG A 111 -17.66 -15.41 -15.00
C ARG A 111 -18.28 -14.09 -15.43
N MET A 112 -18.51 -13.16 -14.50
CA MET A 112 -19.01 -11.83 -14.83
C MET A 112 -17.96 -10.97 -15.53
N VAL A 113 -16.70 -11.06 -15.10
CA VAL A 113 -15.57 -10.30 -15.66
C VAL A 113 -15.05 -10.93 -16.95
N GLY A 114 -15.15 -12.26 -17.09
CA GLY A 114 -14.57 -13.01 -18.20
C GLY A 114 -13.08 -13.30 -18.03
N ASP A 115 -12.55 -13.21 -16.81
CA ASP A 115 -11.15 -13.48 -16.44
C ASP A 115 -11.11 -14.04 -15.01
N ASP A 116 -10.10 -14.85 -14.71
CA ASP A 116 -9.83 -15.40 -13.38
C ASP A 116 -9.01 -14.45 -12.51
N HIS A 117 -8.52 -13.33 -13.06
CA HIS A 117 -7.68 -12.38 -12.35
C HIS A 117 -8.20 -10.94 -12.42
N VAL A 118 -7.85 -10.14 -11.41
CA VAL A 118 -8.03 -8.70 -11.39
C VAL A 118 -6.71 -7.99 -11.11
N GLY A 119 -6.51 -6.85 -11.77
CA GLY A 119 -5.27 -6.09 -11.72
C GLY A 119 -4.79 -5.76 -13.14
N SER A 120 -3.70 -5.01 -13.25
CA SER A 120 -3.13 -4.69 -14.57
C SER A 120 -2.12 -5.77 -14.99
N PRO A 121 -2.28 -6.41 -16.16
CA PRO A 121 -1.35 -7.41 -16.67
C PRO A 121 0.02 -6.82 -17.07
N ASP A 122 0.13 -5.49 -17.14
CA ASP A 122 1.40 -4.79 -17.39
C ASP A 122 2.05 -4.27 -16.09
N GLY A 123 1.42 -4.54 -14.94
CA GLY A 123 1.74 -3.94 -13.65
C GLY A 123 1.30 -2.47 -13.55
N PHE A 124 1.20 -1.97 -12.32
CA PHE A 124 0.88 -0.56 -12.08
C PHE A 124 2.15 0.22 -11.70
N HIS A 125 2.21 1.48 -12.10
CA HIS A 125 3.30 2.36 -11.73
C HIS A 125 3.03 3.01 -10.37
N PHE A 126 3.95 2.95 -9.40
CA PHE A 126 3.70 3.50 -8.05
C PHE A 126 3.41 5.01 -8.04
N GLY A 127 3.98 5.76 -8.99
CA GLY A 127 3.68 7.19 -9.17
C GLY A 127 2.23 7.49 -9.61
N SER A 128 1.44 6.48 -10.01
CA SER A 128 0.02 6.66 -10.30
C SER A 128 -0.84 6.73 -9.04
N ILE A 129 -0.32 6.37 -7.86
CA ILE A 129 -1.05 6.49 -6.60
C ILE A 129 -1.16 7.98 -6.24
N ARG A 130 -2.39 8.50 -6.18
CA ARG A 130 -2.69 9.91 -5.86
C ARG A 130 -3.06 10.13 -4.40
N ALA A 131 -3.67 9.13 -3.77
CA ALA A 131 -3.94 9.14 -2.35
C ALA A 131 -3.66 7.75 -1.77
N LEU A 132 -3.14 7.74 -0.55
CA LEU A 132 -2.83 6.54 0.19
C LEU A 132 -3.27 6.78 1.63
N ARG A 133 -4.03 5.84 2.19
CA ARG A 133 -4.49 5.89 3.58
C ARG A 133 -4.45 4.50 4.19
N GLN A 134 -4.33 4.45 5.51
CA GLN A 134 -4.44 3.22 6.29
C GLN A 134 -5.55 3.37 7.31
N ASP A 135 -6.30 2.29 7.54
CA ASP A 135 -7.24 2.15 8.64
C ASP A 135 -7.16 0.72 9.20
N GLY A 136 -6.66 0.58 10.43
CA GLY A 136 -6.39 -0.72 11.04
C GLY A 136 -5.44 -1.56 10.19
N SER A 137 -5.90 -2.74 9.76
CA SER A 137 -5.17 -3.67 8.89
C SER A 137 -5.42 -3.44 7.39
N ARG A 138 -6.14 -2.38 7.02
CA ARG A 138 -6.45 -2.06 5.62
C ARG A 138 -5.60 -0.92 5.10
N VAL A 139 -5.13 -1.04 3.87
CA VAL A 139 -4.44 0.02 3.13
C VAL A 139 -5.25 0.31 1.87
N TYR A 140 -5.55 1.58 1.63
CA TYR A 140 -6.39 2.03 0.53
C TYR A 140 -5.57 2.88 -0.44
N LEU A 141 -5.67 2.57 -1.72
CA LEU A 141 -4.90 3.19 -2.80
C LEU A 141 -5.84 3.83 -3.81
N ARG A 142 -5.77 5.16 -3.96
CA ARG A 142 -6.42 5.91 -5.05
C ARG A 142 -5.46 6.01 -6.21
N PHE A 143 -5.75 5.38 -7.34
CA PHE A 143 -4.96 5.57 -8.56
C PHE A 143 -5.41 6.81 -9.34
N ALA A 144 -4.53 7.33 -10.19
CA ALA A 144 -4.81 8.47 -11.05
C ALA A 144 -5.95 8.14 -12.02
N GLY A 145 -6.95 9.03 -12.12
CA GLY A 145 -8.14 8.81 -12.94
C GLY A 145 -9.26 8.05 -12.24
N GLU A 146 -8.96 7.37 -11.13
CA GLU A 146 -9.91 6.55 -10.40
C GLU A 146 -10.65 7.33 -9.30
N GLN A 147 -11.95 7.04 -9.14
CA GLN A 147 -12.78 7.65 -8.09
C GLN A 147 -12.84 6.80 -6.81
N HIS A 148 -12.63 5.50 -6.95
CA HIS A 148 -12.70 4.53 -5.87
C HIS A 148 -11.31 4.05 -5.47
N ASP A 149 -11.14 3.73 -4.19
CA ASP A 149 -9.90 3.17 -3.68
C ASP A 149 -9.87 1.67 -3.95
N ALA A 150 -8.74 1.19 -4.44
CA ALA A 150 -8.35 -0.19 -4.26
C ALA A 150 -8.03 -0.45 -2.77
N GLU A 151 -8.32 -1.65 -2.26
CA GLU A 151 -8.13 -2.00 -0.85
C GLU A 151 -7.23 -3.23 -0.71
N LEU A 152 -6.20 -3.13 0.12
CA LEU A 152 -5.42 -4.26 0.62
C LEU A 152 -5.91 -4.60 2.02
N HIS A 153 -6.28 -5.85 2.25
CA HIS A 153 -6.62 -6.37 3.58
C HIS A 153 -5.47 -7.24 4.06
N LEU A 154 -4.74 -6.74 5.04
CA LEU A 154 -3.54 -7.37 5.53
C LEU A 154 -3.80 -8.11 6.86
N GLU A 155 -2.91 -9.03 7.22
CA GLU A 155 -3.07 -9.87 8.42
C GLU A 155 -3.17 -9.08 9.74
N GLY A 156 -2.64 -7.85 9.79
CA GLY A 156 -2.67 -7.01 10.98
C GLY A 156 -2.25 -5.56 10.72
N SER A 157 -2.43 -4.72 11.73
CA SER A 157 -2.11 -3.28 11.66
C SER A 157 -0.61 -3.00 11.54
N GLU A 158 0.25 -3.85 12.13
CA GLU A 158 1.70 -3.70 12.03
C GLU A 158 2.18 -3.89 10.59
N ILE A 159 1.78 -5.00 9.95
CA ILE A 159 2.14 -5.26 8.56
C ILE A 159 1.51 -4.21 7.63
N ALA A 160 0.29 -3.76 7.92
CA ALA A 160 -0.34 -2.65 7.20
C ALA A 160 0.44 -1.34 7.27
N SER A 161 1.00 -1.02 8.44
CA SER A 161 1.83 0.17 8.61
C SER A 161 3.11 0.09 7.77
N ARG A 162 3.73 -1.10 7.69
CA ARG A 162 4.94 -1.32 6.90
C ARG A 162 4.66 -1.28 5.39
N VAL A 163 3.57 -1.92 4.95
CA VAL A 163 3.09 -1.88 3.56
C VAL A 163 2.73 -0.45 3.15
N HIS A 164 1.96 0.26 3.97
CA HIS A 164 1.64 1.67 3.76
C HIS A 164 2.91 2.50 3.61
N ALA A 165 3.88 2.37 4.51
CA ALA A 165 5.14 3.12 4.43
C ALA A 165 5.95 2.77 3.16
N ALA A 166 5.88 1.54 2.65
CA ALA A 166 6.54 1.14 1.41
C ALA A 166 5.88 1.74 0.17
N LEU A 167 4.55 1.66 0.12
CA LEU A 167 3.76 2.27 -0.95
C LEU A 167 3.93 3.80 -0.96
N ASP A 168 3.95 4.45 0.20
CA ASP A 168 4.12 5.90 0.31
C ASP A 168 5.53 6.36 -0.12
N PHE A 169 6.56 5.59 0.25
CA PHE A 169 7.92 5.82 -0.24
C PHE A 169 7.98 5.66 -1.77
N LEU A 170 7.51 4.53 -2.30
CA LEU A 170 7.52 4.27 -3.74
C LEU A 170 6.72 5.33 -4.51
N ARG A 171 5.55 5.72 -4.01
CA ARG A 171 4.72 6.77 -4.62
C ARG A 171 5.48 8.08 -4.76
N ARG A 172 6.23 8.51 -3.74
CA ARG A 172 7.01 9.76 -3.78
C ARG A 172 8.22 9.67 -4.72
N GLU A 173 9.01 8.61 -4.60
CA GLU A 173 10.23 8.44 -5.40
C GLU A 173 9.91 8.19 -6.89
N CYS A 174 8.76 7.58 -7.16
CA CYS A 174 8.32 7.25 -8.51
C CYS A 174 7.35 8.29 -9.10
N ASP A 175 7.13 9.45 -8.46
CA ASP A 175 6.27 10.48 -9.05
C ASP A 175 7.04 11.22 -10.17
N PRO A 176 6.69 11.03 -11.45
CA PRO A 176 7.38 11.71 -12.55
C PRO A 176 7.22 13.24 -12.48
N ALA A 177 6.16 13.76 -11.84
CA ALA A 177 5.95 15.19 -11.68
C ALA A 177 6.87 15.80 -10.61
N ALA A 178 7.33 15.01 -9.64
CA ALA A 178 8.32 15.46 -8.66
C ALA A 178 9.70 15.69 -9.30
N ALA A 179 10.01 14.97 -10.39
CA ALA A 179 11.26 15.15 -11.14
C ALA A 179 11.28 16.43 -11.99
N THR A 180 10.12 17.03 -12.29
CA THR A 180 10.06 18.18 -13.20
C THR A 180 10.23 19.54 -12.52
N GLY A 181 10.11 19.69 -11.20
CA GLY A 181 10.55 20.89 -10.47
C GLY A 181 10.27 22.26 -11.12
N PHE A 182 9.11 22.45 -11.75
CA PHE A 182 8.66 23.70 -12.37
C PHE A 182 7.31 24.14 -11.82
#